data_AF-A0A379LTU5-F1
#
_entry.id   AF-A0A379LTU5-F1
#
_cell.length_a   1.000
_cell.length_b   1.000
_cell.length_c   1.000
_cell.angle_alpha   90.00
_cell.angle_beta   90.00
_cell.angle_gamma   90.00
#
_symmetry.space_group_name_H-M   'P 1'
#
loop_
_entity.id
_entity.type
_entity.pdbx_description
1 polymer ?
#
loop_
_entity_poly.entity_id
_entity_poly.type
_entity_poly.pdbx_seq_one_letter_code
_entity_poly.pdbx_strand_id
1 'polypeptide(L)'
;MIFIAPYISRLVENALLEVDEGILESANAMGATTLQTIWYFMIPEAASSLVLALTTATIGLLGATAMAGTVGGGGIGDLAITYGYQRFDAFATISTALVLIVIVQLLQTLGTRLSRRIRRE
;
A
#
# COMPACT_ATOMS: atom_id res chain seq x y z
N MET A 1 15.72 -1.64 3.39
CA MET A 1 14.99 -0.34 3.52
C MET A 1 15.30 0.65 2.41
N ILE A 2 16.56 0.82 1.96
CA ILE A 2 16.89 1.83 0.92
C ILE A 2 16.10 1.63 -0.39
N PHE A 3 15.83 0.39 -0.80
CA PHE A 3 15.06 0.10 -2.03
C PHE A 3 13.55 0.38 -1.94
N ILE A 4 12.95 0.41 -0.75
CA ILE A 4 11.50 0.66 -0.59
C ILE A 4 11.18 2.15 -0.43
N ALA A 5 12.15 2.95 0.01
CA ALA A 5 11.99 4.39 0.21
C ALA A 5 11.49 5.12 -1.05
N PRO A 6 12.11 5.00 -2.24
CA PRO A 6 11.63 5.71 -3.43
C PRO A 6 10.23 5.24 -3.88
N TYR A 7 9.90 3.97 -3.65
CA TYR A 7 8.58 3.42 -3.95
C TYR A 7 7.49 4.03 -3.05
N ILE A 8 7.73 4.07 -1.73
CA ILE A 8 6.79 4.67 -0.77
C ILE A 8 6.69 6.18 -1.00
N SER A 9 7.80 6.88 -1.25
CA SER A 9 7.78 8.32 -1.55
C SER A 9 6.88 8.64 -2.74
N ARG A 10 6.95 7.83 -3.81
CA ARG A 10 6.10 8.03 -4.99
C ARG A 10 4.63 7.75 -4.73
N LEU A 11 4.32 6.78 -3.87
CA LEU A 11 2.94 6.52 -3.45
C LEU A 11 2.37 7.68 -2.62
N VAL A 12 3.17 8.25 -1.72
CA VAL A 12 2.79 9.44 -0.95
C VAL A 12 2.62 10.65 -1.85
N GLU A 13 3.54 10.87 -2.79
CA GLU A 13 3.46 11.95 -3.79
C GLU A 13 2.17 11.87 -4.60
N ASN A 14 1.84 10.69 -5.13
CA ASN A 14 0.57 10.50 -5.86
C ASN A 14 -0.66 10.78 -4.99
N ALA A 15 -0.65 10.36 -3.72
CA ALA A 15 -1.75 10.63 -2.80
C ALA A 15 -1.92 12.12 -2.50
N LEU A 16 -0.82 12.88 -2.45
CA LEU A 16 -0.86 14.33 -2.28
C LEU A 16 -1.31 15.06 -3.56
N LEU A 17 -0.98 14.52 -4.74
CA LEU A 17 -1.42 15.06 -6.04
C LEU A 17 -2.90 14.80 -6.33
N GLU A 18 -3.56 13.88 -5.60
CA GLU A 18 -5.02 13.68 -5.69
C GLU A 18 -5.82 14.77 -4.96
N VAL A 19 -5.18 15.64 -4.18
CA VAL A 19 -5.84 16.77 -3.51
C VAL A 19 -6.32 17.79 -4.55
N ASP A 20 -7.59 18.18 -4.45
CA ASP A 20 -8.21 19.12 -5.38
C ASP A 20 -7.55 20.51 -5.31
N GLU A 21 -7.30 21.11 -6.48
CA GLU A 21 -6.70 22.44 -6.58
C GLU A 21 -7.51 23.52 -5.84
N GLY A 22 -8.84 23.36 -5.75
CA GLY A 22 -9.72 24.29 -5.02
C GLY A 22 -9.44 24.34 -3.52
N ILE A 23 -8.91 23.27 -2.91
CA ILE A 23 -8.48 23.28 -1.50
C ILE A 23 -7.19 24.08 -1.34
N LEU A 24 -6.28 23.98 -2.31
CA LEU A 24 -5.04 24.76 -2.33
C LEU A 24 -5.33 26.25 -2.56
N GLU A 25 -6.25 26.58 -3.46
CA GLU A 25 -6.73 27.95 -3.68
C GLU A 25 -7.40 28.52 -2.42
N SER A 26 -8.22 27.71 -1.73
CA SER A 26 -8.87 28.10 -0.47
C SER A 26 -7.85 28.37 0.63
N ALA A 27 -6.83 27.52 0.78
CA ALA A 27 -5.74 27.72 1.73
C ALA A 27 -4.97 29.03 1.43
N ASN A 28 -4.71 29.32 0.15
CA ASN A 28 -4.05 30.55 -0.27
C ASN A 28 -4.93 31.79 -0.01
N ALA A 29 -6.24 31.72 -0.26
CA ALA A 29 -7.20 32.79 0.02
C ALA A 29 -7.29 33.11 1.53
N MET A 30 -7.07 32.10 2.39
CA MET A 30 -6.96 32.27 3.84
C MET A 30 -5.60 32.79 4.32
N GLY A 31 -4.64 33.01 3.41
CA GLY A 31 -3.29 33.47 3.76
C GLY A 31 -2.45 32.41 4.48
N ALA A 32 -2.76 31.13 4.30
CA ALA A 32 -2.00 30.05 4.90
C ALA A 32 -0.56 30.01 4.35
N THR A 33 0.42 29.87 5.24
CA THR A 33 1.82 29.61 4.85
C THR A 33 1.95 28.21 4.25
N THR A 34 2.97 27.96 3.43
CA THR A 34 3.17 26.65 2.77
C THR A 34 3.17 25.46 3.75
N LEU A 35 3.79 25.62 4.92
CA LEU A 35 3.79 24.60 5.96
C LEU A 35 2.38 24.37 6.54
N GLN A 36 1.59 25.42 6.70
CA GLN A 36 0.20 25.30 7.14
C GLN A 36 -0.67 24.64 6.06
N THR A 37 -0.47 24.97 4.78
CA THR A 37 -1.16 24.31 3.66
C THR A 37 -0.91 22.81 3.68
N ILE A 38 0.34 22.38 3.86
CA ILE A 38 0.67 20.95 3.90
C ILE A 38 0.03 20.26 5.11
N TRP A 39 0.25 20.78 6.31
CA TRP A 39 -0.16 20.11 7.56
C TRP A 39 -1.67 20.16 7.84
N TYR A 40 -2.32 21.28 7.52
CA TYR A 40 -3.72 21.51 7.88
C TYR A 40 -4.70 21.34 6.73
N PHE A 41 -4.25 21.41 5.47
CA PHE A 41 -5.14 21.26 4.30
C PHE A 41 -4.82 19.99 3.51
N MET A 42 -3.57 19.81 3.05
CA MET A 42 -3.23 18.67 2.19
C MET A 42 -3.25 17.32 2.92
N ILE A 43 -2.64 17.21 4.10
CA ILE A 43 -2.57 15.92 4.82
C ILE A 43 -3.97 15.42 5.23
N PRO A 44 -4.85 16.24 5.83
CA PRO A 44 -6.20 15.80 6.17
C PRO A 44 -7.02 15.42 4.95
N GLU A 45 -6.94 16.19 3.86
CA GLU A 45 -7.68 15.88 2.64
C GLU A 45 -7.17 14.61 1.95
N ALA A 46 -5.84 14.48 1.83
CA ALA A 46 -5.19 13.32 1.25
C ALA A 46 -5.27 12.08 2.16
N ALA A 47 -5.79 12.17 3.39
CA ALA A 47 -5.76 11.07 4.36
C ALA A 47 -6.37 9.78 3.79
N SER A 48 -7.50 9.90 3.07
CA SER A 48 -8.15 8.75 2.45
C SER A 48 -7.28 8.08 1.37
N SER A 49 -6.58 8.88 0.57
CA SER A 49 -5.63 8.43 -0.47
C SER A 49 -4.34 7.90 0.13
N LEU A 50 -3.84 8.49 1.21
CA LEU A 50 -2.67 8.03 1.97
C LEU A 50 -2.91 6.65 2.56
N VAL A 51 -4.11 6.36 3.08
CA VAL A 51 -4.47 5.02 3.56
C VAL A 51 -4.44 4.00 2.41
N LEU A 52 -4.90 4.36 1.22
CA LEU A 52 -4.83 3.49 0.04
C LEU A 52 -3.39 3.27 -0.42
N ALA A 53 -2.58 4.34 -0.43
CA ALA A 53 -1.16 4.30 -0.73
C ALA A 53 -0.42 3.37 0.24
N LEU A 54 -0.68 3.48 1.55
CA LEU A 54 -0.10 2.60 2.56
C LEU A 54 -0.53 1.14 2.38
N THR A 55 -1.82 0.91 2.11
CA THR A 55 -2.34 -0.44 1.83
C THR A 55 -1.61 -1.06 0.63
N THR A 56 -1.44 -0.28 -0.43
CA THR A 56 -0.72 -0.68 -1.65
C THR A 56 0.75 -0.96 -1.34
N ALA A 57 1.40 -0.12 -0.52
CA ALA A 57 2.78 -0.33 -0.09
C ALA A 57 2.94 -1.64 0.70
N THR A 58 2.00 -1.95 1.60
CA THR A 58 1.99 -3.21 2.37
C THR A 58 1.84 -4.42 1.45
N ILE A 59 0.94 -4.36 0.46
CA ILE A 59 0.78 -5.44 -0.54
C ILE A 59 2.06 -5.60 -1.36
N GLY A 60 2.69 -4.49 -1.78
CA GLY A 60 3.98 -4.51 -2.48
C GLY A 60 5.08 -5.15 -1.64
N LEU A 61 5.13 -4.86 -0.33
CA LEU A 61 6.05 -5.50 0.61
C LEU A 61 5.78 -7.00 0.75
N LEU A 62 4.51 -7.42 0.83
CA LEU A 62 4.14 -8.83 0.81
C LEU A 62 4.69 -9.54 -0.44
N GLY A 63 4.51 -8.94 -1.62
CA GLY A 63 5.09 -9.45 -2.87
C GLY A 63 6.61 -9.53 -2.83
N ALA A 64 7.28 -8.52 -2.28
CA ALA A 64 8.73 -8.51 -2.11
C ALA A 64 9.21 -9.64 -1.17
N THR A 65 8.48 -9.93 -0.08
CA THR A 65 8.80 -11.06 0.82
C THR A 65 8.56 -12.42 0.17
N ALA A 66 7.53 -12.54 -0.69
CA ALA A 66 7.31 -13.76 -1.45
C ALA A 66 8.47 -14.02 -2.44
N MET A 67 8.96 -12.98 -3.12
CA MET A 67 10.16 -13.08 -3.94
C MET A 67 11.42 -13.35 -3.11
N ALA A 68 11.55 -12.78 -1.91
CA ALA A 68 12.69 -13.04 -1.02
C ALA A 68 12.79 -14.53 -0.62
N GLY A 69 11.66 -15.22 -0.50
CA GLY A 69 11.61 -16.67 -0.24
C GLY A 69 12.32 -17.50 -1.32
N THR A 70 12.36 -17.04 -2.57
CA THR A 70 13.03 -17.77 -3.67
C THR A 70 14.55 -17.72 -3.60
N VAL A 71 15.09 -16.70 -2.92
CA VAL A 71 16.53 -16.44 -2.77
C VAL A 71 17.04 -16.87 -1.40
N GLY A 72 16.25 -17.63 -0.63
CA GLY A 72 16.59 -18.09 0.71
C GLY A 72 16.45 -17.04 1.81
N GLY A 73 15.78 -15.91 1.53
CA GLY A 73 15.50 -14.84 2.50
C GLY A 73 14.36 -15.14 3.48
N GLY A 74 13.71 -16.30 3.37
CA GLY A 74 12.54 -16.68 4.17
C GLY A 74 11.25 -15.94 3.77
N GLY A 75 10.13 -16.29 4.41
CA GLY A 75 8.82 -15.67 4.19
C GLY A 75 7.81 -16.58 3.49
N ILE A 76 6.67 -16.03 3.07
CA ILE A 76 5.55 -16.83 2.53
C ILE A 76 5.94 -17.54 1.21
N GLY A 77 6.91 -16.99 0.46
CA GLY A 77 7.45 -17.62 -0.75
C GLY A 77 8.30 -18.87 -0.49
N ASP A 78 8.93 -18.96 0.68
CA ASP A 78 9.71 -20.16 1.09
C ASP A 78 8.79 -21.36 1.30
N LEU A 79 7.61 -21.14 1.89
CA LEU A 79 6.57 -22.17 2.03
C LEU A 79 6.07 -22.66 0.67
N ALA A 80 5.88 -21.75 -0.30
CA ALA A 80 5.44 -22.10 -1.65
C ALA A 80 6.50 -22.93 -2.41
N ILE A 81 7.77 -22.61 -2.25
CA ILE A 81 8.87 -23.35 -2.90
C ILE A 81 9.09 -24.70 -2.24
N THR A 82 9.18 -24.74 -0.92
CA THR A 82 9.52 -25.94 -0.16
C THR A 82 8.39 -26.98 -0.21
N TYR A 83 7.13 -26.56 -0.11
CA TYR A 83 6.00 -27.50 -0.12
C TYR A 83 5.36 -27.70 -1.50
N GLY A 84 5.39 -26.68 -2.37
CA GLY A 84 4.79 -26.74 -3.71
C GLY A 84 5.74 -27.27 -4.78
N TYR A 85 6.90 -26.62 -4.94
CA TYR A 85 7.83 -26.91 -6.04
C TYR A 85 8.67 -28.17 -5.79
N GLN A 86 9.24 -28.33 -4.59
CA GLN A 86 10.14 -29.46 -4.30
C GLN A 86 9.45 -30.83 -4.29
N ARG A 87 8.13 -30.88 -4.07
CA ARG A 87 7.33 -32.12 -4.12
C ARG A 87 6.63 -32.36 -5.47
N PHE A 88 6.80 -31.47 -6.47
CA PHE A 88 6.05 -31.48 -7.74
C PHE A 88 4.52 -31.58 -7.53
N ASP A 89 4.04 -31.13 -6.38
CA ASP A 89 2.63 -31.20 -6.04
C ASP A 89 1.95 -29.91 -6.49
N ALA A 90 1.35 -29.97 -7.68
CA ALA A 90 0.59 -28.88 -8.25
C ALA A 90 -0.54 -28.42 -7.31
N PHE A 91 -1.09 -29.32 -6.51
CA PHE A 91 -2.14 -29.00 -5.54
C PHE A 91 -1.58 -28.12 -4.41
N ALA A 92 -0.42 -28.47 -3.87
CA ALA A 92 0.25 -27.66 -2.86
C ALA A 92 0.63 -26.26 -3.38
N THR A 93 1.16 -26.17 -4.60
CA THR A 93 1.49 -24.88 -5.24
C THR A 93 0.25 -23.99 -5.40
N ILE A 94 -0.84 -24.53 -5.95
CA ILE A 94 -2.10 -23.78 -6.14
C ILE A 94 -2.69 -23.35 -4.80
N SER A 95 -2.67 -24.21 -3.78
CA SER A 95 -3.20 -23.88 -2.46
C SER A 95 -2.43 -22.73 -1.78
N THR A 96 -1.10 -22.69 -1.88
CA THR A 96 -0.30 -21.57 -1.35
C THR A 96 -0.57 -20.26 -2.09
N ALA A 97 -0.73 -20.30 -3.42
CA ALA A 97 -1.13 -19.13 -4.21
C ALA A 97 -2.52 -18.62 -3.81
N LEU A 98 -3.48 -19.53 -3.57
CA LEU A 98 -4.82 -19.17 -3.11
C LEU A 98 -4.79 -18.45 -1.77
N VAL A 99 -3.98 -18.94 -0.82
CA VAL A 99 -3.82 -18.30 0.50
C VAL A 99 -3.26 -16.87 0.35
N LEU A 100 -2.25 -16.67 -0.50
CA LEU A 100 -1.72 -15.35 -0.79
C LEU A 100 -2.78 -14.41 -1.39
N ILE A 101 -3.57 -14.91 -2.36
CA ILE A 101 -4.66 -14.15 -2.97
C ILE A 101 -5.68 -13.72 -1.92
N VAL A 102 -6.06 -14.62 -1.00
CA VAL A 102 -7.01 -14.31 0.07
C VAL A 102 -6.45 -13.24 1.02
N ILE A 103 -5.18 -13.34 1.42
CA ILE A 103 -4.52 -12.35 2.28
C ILE A 103 -4.49 -10.97 1.60
N VAL A 104 -4.07 -10.92 0.33
CA VAL A 104 -4.03 -9.67 -0.44
C VAL A 104 -5.43 -9.07 -0.57
N GLN A 105 -6.44 -9.89 -0.89
CA GLN A 105 -7.83 -9.42 -0.97
C GLN A 105 -8.33 -8.87 0.37
N LEU A 106 -8.02 -9.52 1.49
CA LEU A 106 -8.40 -9.05 2.81
C LEU A 106 -7.78 -7.70 3.10
N LEU A 107 -6.47 -7.55 2.88
CA LEU A 107 -5.77 -6.27 3.06
C LEU A 107 -6.35 -5.17 2.19
N GLN A 108 -6.58 -5.45 0.90
CA GLN A 108 -7.10 -4.46 -0.03
C GLN A 108 -8.53 -4.05 0.33
N THR A 109 -9.37 -5.01 0.71
CA THR A 109 -10.75 -4.74 1.14
C THR A 109 -10.77 -3.92 2.42
N LEU A 110 -9.92 -4.24 3.40
CA LEU A 110 -9.80 -3.48 4.64
C LEU A 110 -9.30 -2.05 4.38
N GLY A 111 -8.23 -1.89 3.60
CA GLY A 111 -7.69 -0.58 3.25
C GLY A 111 -8.69 0.28 2.48
N THR A 112 -9.40 -0.31 1.53
CA THR A 112 -10.45 0.38 0.77
C THR A 112 -11.63 0.78 1.65
N ARG A 113 -12.06 -0.09 2.58
CA ARG A 113 -13.12 0.23 3.54
C ARG A 113 -12.70 1.35 4.49
N LEU A 114 -11.46 1.33 4.98
CA LEU A 114 -10.92 2.35 5.87
C LEU A 114 -10.83 3.70 5.15
N SER A 115 -10.25 3.73 3.95
CA SER A 115 -10.20 4.92 3.09
C SER A 115 -11.59 5.51 2.82
N ARG A 116 -12.57 4.66 2.50
CA ARG A 116 -13.96 5.10 2.28
C ARG A 116 -14.64 5.65 3.54
N ARG A 117 -14.25 5.20 4.74
CA ARG A 117 -14.76 5.80 5.98
C ARG A 117 -14.16 7.18 6.19
N ILE A 118 -12.84 7.31 6.01
CA ILE A 118 -12.13 8.58 6.15
C ILE A 118 -12.61 9.62 5.16
N ARG A 119 -12.99 9.23 3.93
CA ARG A 119 -13.55 10.15 2.92
C ARG A 119 -15.02 10.53 3.16
N ARG A 120 -15.71 9.86 4.09
CA ARG A 120 -17.14 10.09 4.38
C ARG A 120 -17.37 10.83 5.69
N GLU A 121 -16.32 11.04 6.47
CA GLU A 121 -16.26 12.05 7.52
C GLU A 121 -15.57 13.28 6.97
#